data_AF-A0A8J5TVC1-F1
#
_entry.id   AF-A0A8J5TVC1-F1
#
_cell.length_a   1.000
_cell.length_b   1.000
_cell.length_c   1.000
_cell.angle_alpha   90.00
_cell.angle_beta   90.00
_cell.angle_gamma   90.00
#
_symmetry.space_group_name_H-M   'P 1'
#
loop_
_entity.id
_entity.type
_entity.pdbx_description
1 polymer ?
#
loop_
_entity_poly.entity_id
_entity_poly.type
_entity_poly.pdbx_seq_one_letter_code
_entity_poly.pdbx_strand_id
1 'polypeptide(L)' 'MGSFLCPNGTLFNQEYFVCDWWYNVDCNEAISSYGLNARIGVVEE' A
#
# COMPACT_ATOMS: atom_id res chain seq x y z
N MET A 1 -3.39 -16.06 -4.57
CA MET A 1 -3.70 -15.06 -3.53
C MET A 1 -2.64 -15.14 -2.46
N GLY A 2 -1.72 -14.19 -2.41
CA GLY A 2 -0.77 -14.07 -1.30
C GLY A 2 -1.08 -12.78 -0.54
N SER A 3 -1.35 -12.87 0.75
CA SER A 3 -1.16 -11.71 1.62
C SER A 3 0.33 -11.61 1.93
N PHE A 4 0.84 -10.38 1.95
CA PHE A 4 2.19 -10.08 2.39
C PHE A 4 2.10 -9.24 3.67
N LEU A 5 2.93 -9.55 4.65
CA LEU A 5 3.06 -8.75 5.86
C LEU A 5 4.25 -7.81 5.72
N CYS A 6 4.03 -6.52 5.94
CA CYS A 6 5.11 -5.57 6.05
C CYS A 6 6.03 -5.91 7.23
N PRO A 7 7.34 -5.61 7.15
CA PRO A 7 8.26 -5.74 8.26
C PRO A 7 7.78 -5.02 9.53
N ASN A 8 8.27 -5.45 10.68
CA ASN A 8 7.88 -4.87 11.97
C ASN A 8 8.22 -3.37 12.02
N GLY A 9 7.24 -2.53 12.40
CA GLY A 9 7.35 -1.08 12.42
C GLY A 9 7.02 -0.38 11.10
N THR A 10 6.58 -1.11 10.06
CA THR A 10 6.15 -0.53 8.79
C THR A 10 4.71 -0.89 8.46
N LEU A 11 4.04 -0.03 7.69
CA LEU A 11 2.68 -0.18 7.20
C LEU A 11 2.68 -0.08 5.67
N PHE A 12 1.70 -0.71 5.03
CA PHE A 12 1.55 -0.60 3.58
C PHE A 12 1.08 0.81 3.21
N ASN A 13 1.93 1.53 2.48
CA ASN A 13 1.60 2.82 1.91
C ASN A 13 1.02 2.61 0.51
N GLN A 14 -0.31 2.74 0.40
CA GLN A 14 -1.04 2.44 -0.82
C GLN A 14 -0.80 3.44 -1.97
N GLU A 15 -0.38 4.67 -1.64
CA GLU A 15 -0.05 5.69 -2.63
C GLU A 15 1.20 5.29 -3.45
N TYR A 16 2.18 4.69 -2.77
CA TYR A 16 3.48 4.33 -3.35
C TYR A 16 3.68 2.82 -3.57
N PHE A 17 2.72 1.99 -3.14
CA PHE A 17 2.80 0.52 -3.15
C PHE A 17 4.06 -0.06 -2.49
N VAL A 18 4.48 0.53 -1.37
CA VAL A 18 5.64 0.05 -0.57
C VAL A 18 5.26 -0.10 0.91
N CYS A 19 6.07 -0.81 1.68
CA CYS A 19 6.01 -0.72 3.14
C CYS A 19 6.82 0.49 3.59
N ASP A 20 6.16 1.44 4.26
CA ASP A 20 6.77 2.65 4.78
C ASP A 20 6.64 2.66 6.31
N TRP A 21 7.42 3.50 6.97
CA TRP A 21 7.33 3.66 8.42
C TRP A 21 5.93 4.12 8.82
N TRP A 22 5.44 3.58 9.93
CA TRP A 22 4.08 3.83 10.42
C TRP A 22 3.73 5.33 10.58
N TYR A 23 4.71 6.19 10.80
CA TYR A 23 4.51 7.64 10.93
C TYR A 23 4.42 8.40 9.59
N ASN A 24 4.81 7.78 8.48
CA ASN A 24 4.65 8.32 7.13
C ASN A 24 3.32 7.89 6.49
N VAL A 25 2.54 7.05 7.17
CA VAL A 25 1.29 6.48 6.66
C VAL A 25 0.12 7.07 7.41
N ASP A 26 -0.71 7.87 6.74
CA ASP A 26 -2.02 8.26 7.26
C ASP A 26 -3.08 7.23 6.86
N CYS A 27 -3.43 6.36 7.81
CA CYS A 27 -4.43 5.32 7.58
C CYS A 27 -5.84 5.87 7.27
N ASN A 28 -6.16 7.13 7.64
CA ASN A 28 -7.47 7.70 7.34
C ASN A 28 -7.61 8.03 5.84
N GLU A 29 -6.51 8.41 5.20
CA GLU A 29 -6.45 8.70 3.76
C GLU A 29 -6.39 7.41 2.91
N ALA A 30 -6.16 6.24 3.51
CA ALA A 30 -6.05 4.99 2.77
C ALA A 30 -7.29 4.70 1.89
N ILE A 31 -8.49 5.04 2.38
CA ILE A 31 -9.75 4.81 1.66
C ILE A 31 -9.79 5.57 0.33
N SER A 32 -9.25 6.80 0.28
CA SER A 32 -9.21 7.59 -0.96
C SER A 32 -8.29 6.95 -2.00
N SER A 33 -7.28 6.21 -1.54
CA SER A 33 -6.31 5.51 -2.37
C SER A 33 -6.77 4.11 -2.81
N TYR A 34 -7.89 3.57 -2.29
CA TYR A 34 -8.41 2.22 -2.62
C TYR A 34 -8.49 1.92 -4.11
N GLY A 35 -8.83 2.92 -4.93
CA GLY A 35 -8.87 2.77 -6.39
C GLY A 35 -7.53 2.40 -7.02
N LEU A 36 -6.41 2.77 -6.40
CA LEU A 36 -5.06 2.43 -6.88
C LEU A 36 -4.82 0.92 -6.87
N ASN A 37 -5.48 0.14 -5.99
CA ASN A 37 -5.31 -1.32 -5.93
C ASN A 37 -5.63 -2.03 -7.25
N ALA A 38 -6.45 -1.43 -8.12
CA ALA A 38 -6.72 -1.95 -9.45
C ALA A 38 -5.47 -2.04 -10.35
N ARG A 39 -4.38 -1.34 -9.99
CA ARG A 39 -3.11 -1.35 -10.71
C ARG A 39 -2.13 -2.42 -10.20
N ILE A 40 -2.42 -3.07 -9.08
CA ILE A 40 -1.52 -4.09 -8.53
C ILE A 40 -1.48 -5.29 -9.47
N GLY A 41 -0.29 -5.59 -10.00
CA GLY A 41 -0.08 -6.71 -10.93
C GLY A 41 -0.50 -6.43 -12.37
N VAL A 42 -0.87 -5.19 -12.70
CA VAL A 42 -1.03 -4.76 -14.10
C VAL A 42 0.36 -4.47 -14.67
N VAL A 43 0.72 -5.15 -15.76
CA VAL A 43 1.90 -4.84 -16.56
C VAL A 43 1.46 -3.87 -17.64
N GLU A 44 1.97 -2.64 -17.63
CA GLU A 44 1.77 -1.72 -18.75
C GLU A 44 2.55 -2.29 -19.96
N GLU A 45 1.85 -2.54 -21.08
CA GLU A 45 2.44 -3.04 -22.34
C GLU A 45 3.35 -2.01 -23.03
#